data_AF-A0A850M7Q9-F1
#
_entry.id   AF-A0A850M7Q9-F1
#
_cell.length_a   1.000
_cell.length_b   1.000
_cell.length_c   1.000
_cell.angle_alpha   90.00
_cell.angle_beta   90.00
_cell.angle_gamma   90.00
#
_symmetry.space_group_name_H-M   'P 1'
#
loop_
_entity.id
_entity.type
_entity.pdbx_description
1 polymer ?
#
loop_
_entity_poly.entity_id
_entity_poly.type
_entity_poly.pdbx_seq_one_letter_code
_entity_poly.pdbx_strand_id
1 'polypeptide(L)'
;MKKMKRNGRFHKSIAFVLVLILFTSVFQVILLNLIADLMKNTSSVSSIDTDKTGKIQSLDVTETKQWITNPNFNNPPEQLPWNWTREGDISDVEANTSANYVNYKVVGNQNTTSIIATPPLTSNWINVSNPDFPVTPNQGNGIDSAGCWASHNWDENTDQTGNTPSIEFKRNITLPVNMSDYTITSANVSAIVNATVAGNIDTFNDGLADFDVGDYIRFYVEVSDLDNVKKYEVAYNKTWDLGTDAGPLTMGDTYLVTVPEDVLIFYLTSALGSDDYNFTITLGIFIYCEDNNPGFDLDTWTMIRIKSFNLSFSYEKNIDRNTYVEWYQVGNKLPSGNVGVDFAKLEFQFKIDQDWTTASPNSEVRIWINTGTHSETVKLSSASTSFQDAKSGGFDVTSLISIDVNITLYLRVFLADNFNLDRNFTISIDNVLLDITYTIYNVTADGEPYDPMPLIIGFTVAIIGMVVAFLAYQLYFKYPKLVRKIRSTRKTIDKGKTKKKPITVNKRDEIIQTKMIEQQKILEGIQHKGKIMGGK
;
A
#
# COMPACT_ATOMS: atom_id res chain seq x y z
N MET A 1 44.78 55.49 6.00
CA MET A 1 44.27 54.10 5.98
C MET A 1 44.97 53.31 4.87
N LYS A 2 46.18 52.81 5.12
CA LYS A 2 47.03 52.14 4.11
C LYS A 2 47.64 50.91 4.77
N LYS A 3 46.91 49.79 4.77
CA LYS A 3 47.40 48.52 5.32
C LYS A 3 47.06 47.37 4.38
N MET A 4 48.03 46.47 4.29
CA MET A 4 47.94 45.09 3.81
C MET A 4 47.75 44.88 2.30
N LYS A 5 48.86 44.94 1.57
CA LYS A 5 49.06 44.19 0.33
C LYS A 5 50.44 43.52 0.34
N ARG A 6 50.61 42.48 1.16
CA ARG A 6 51.77 41.57 1.07
C ARG A 6 51.51 40.30 1.86
N ASN A 7 50.98 39.27 1.19
CA ASN A 7 51.30 37.86 1.47
C ASN A 7 50.75 36.83 0.44
N GLY A 8 50.55 37.23 -0.82
CA GLY A 8 50.04 36.32 -1.86
C GLY A 8 50.96 35.17 -2.31
N ARG A 9 52.20 35.06 -1.77
CA ARG A 9 53.11 33.95 -2.12
C ARG A 9 53.13 32.81 -1.09
N PHE A 10 52.78 33.07 0.17
CA PHE A 10 52.75 32.03 1.20
C PHE A 10 51.47 31.18 1.09
N HIS A 11 50.34 31.81 0.76
CA HIS A 11 49.08 31.10 0.53
C HIS A 11 49.11 30.21 -0.73
N LYS A 12 49.87 30.56 -1.77
CA LYS A 12 50.00 29.71 -2.96
C LYS A 12 50.72 28.40 -2.69
N SER A 13 51.70 28.37 -1.78
CA SER A 13 52.40 27.14 -1.40
C SER A 13 51.56 26.26 -0.47
N ILE A 14 50.80 26.86 0.46
CA ILE A 14 49.88 26.10 1.33
C ILE A 14 48.71 25.54 0.52
N ALA A 15 48.12 26.34 -0.37
CA ALA A 15 47.05 25.89 -1.27
C ALA A 15 47.52 24.73 -2.17
N PHE A 16 48.76 24.78 -2.67
CA PHE A 16 49.32 23.69 -3.47
C PHE A 16 49.52 22.40 -2.66
N VAL A 17 49.96 22.49 -1.41
CA VAL A 17 50.09 21.32 -0.52
C VAL A 17 48.72 20.72 -0.20
N LEU A 18 47.71 21.56 0.06
CA LEU A 18 46.33 21.08 0.29
C LEU A 18 45.74 20.41 -0.95
N VAL A 19 45.98 20.97 -2.14
CA VAL A 19 45.57 20.35 -3.42
C VAL A 19 46.28 19.02 -3.63
N LEU A 20 47.56 18.91 -3.27
CA LEU A 20 48.29 17.64 -3.37
C LEU A 20 47.73 16.58 -2.41
N ILE A 21 47.38 16.96 -1.18
CA ILE A 21 46.75 16.06 -0.20
C ILE A 21 45.39 15.57 -0.71
N LEU A 22 44.56 16.49 -1.21
CA LEU A 22 43.26 16.15 -1.82
C LEU A 22 43.43 15.24 -3.04
N PHE A 23 44.44 15.47 -3.87
CA PHE A 23 44.72 14.63 -5.03
C PHE A 23 45.16 13.23 -4.60
N THR A 24 46.01 13.11 -3.56
CA THR A 24 46.41 11.80 -3.02
C THR A 24 45.25 11.04 -2.38
N SER A 25 44.32 11.70 -1.70
CA SER A 25 43.15 11.03 -1.12
C SER A 25 42.17 10.57 -2.19
N VAL A 26 41.93 11.37 -3.23
CA VAL A 26 41.09 10.96 -4.37
C VAL A 26 41.75 9.81 -5.13
N PHE A 27 43.06 9.85 -5.33
CA PHE A 27 43.80 8.77 -5.97
C PHE A 27 43.76 7.47 -5.17
N GLN A 28 43.81 7.54 -3.84
CA GLN A 28 43.64 6.35 -2.98
C GLN A 28 42.25 5.72 -3.11
N VAL A 29 41.19 6.53 -3.21
CA VAL A 29 39.81 6.02 -3.43
C VAL A 29 39.67 5.39 -4.81
N ILE A 30 40.23 6.01 -5.86
CA ILE A 30 40.24 5.43 -7.21
C ILE A 30 41.04 4.13 -7.22
N LEU A 31 42.19 4.07 -6.54
CA LEU A 31 43.00 2.86 -6.45
C LEU A 31 42.24 1.75 -5.68
N LEU A 32 41.54 2.08 -4.59
CA LEU A 32 40.70 1.13 -3.88
C LEU A 32 39.58 0.58 -4.77
N ASN A 33 38.91 1.46 -5.53
CA ASN A 33 37.87 1.05 -6.45
C ASN A 33 38.43 0.22 -7.60
N LEU A 34 39.61 0.55 -8.12
CA LEU A 34 40.28 -0.22 -9.17
C LEU A 34 40.72 -1.60 -8.65
N ILE A 35 41.20 -1.68 -7.41
CA ILE A 35 41.51 -2.95 -6.73
C ILE A 35 40.23 -3.76 -6.52
N ALA A 36 39.13 -3.12 -6.11
CA ALA A 36 37.84 -3.80 -5.93
C ALA A 36 37.29 -4.31 -7.27
N ASP A 37 37.42 -3.55 -8.35
CA ASP A 37 37.07 -3.99 -9.71
C ASP A 37 38.02 -5.08 -10.22
N LEU A 38 39.32 -4.99 -9.92
CA LEU A 38 40.26 -6.05 -10.24
C LEU A 38 39.89 -7.33 -9.52
N MET A 39 39.56 -7.26 -8.21
CA MET A 39 39.11 -8.40 -7.41
C MET A 39 37.78 -8.98 -7.91
N LYS A 40 36.84 -8.14 -8.39
CA LYS A 40 35.61 -8.61 -9.04
C LYS A 40 35.88 -9.27 -10.40
N ASN A 41 36.86 -8.77 -11.15
CA ASN A 41 37.24 -9.32 -12.45
C ASN A 41 38.11 -10.58 -12.34
N THR A 42 38.93 -10.76 -11.31
CA THR A 42 39.63 -12.04 -11.07
C THR A 42 38.69 -13.16 -10.65
N SER A 43 37.49 -12.86 -10.15
CA SER A 43 36.43 -13.85 -9.96
C SER A 43 35.72 -14.28 -11.25
N SER A 44 35.99 -13.63 -12.40
CA SER A 44 35.29 -13.85 -13.67
C SER A 44 36.18 -14.25 -14.86
N VAL A 45 37.46 -14.58 -14.63
CA VAL A 45 38.33 -15.20 -15.65
C VAL A 45 38.65 -16.64 -15.28
N SER A 46 37.70 -17.53 -15.53
CA SER A 46 37.90 -18.98 -15.59
C SER A 46 37.50 -19.50 -16.98
N SER A 47 38.24 -19.09 -18.01
CA SER A 47 38.28 -19.81 -19.31
C SER A 47 39.43 -19.30 -20.18
N ILE A 48 40.66 -19.57 -19.77
CA ILE A 48 41.79 -19.57 -20.71
C ILE A 48 42.50 -20.92 -20.60
N ASP A 49 42.33 -21.66 -21.69
CA ASP A 49 43.00 -22.87 -22.16
C ASP A 49 44.40 -23.12 -21.55
N THR A 50 44.48 -24.06 -20.61
CA THR A 50 45.74 -24.69 -20.19
C THR A 50 45.93 -25.99 -20.95
N ASP A 51 46.32 -25.87 -22.22
CA ASP A 51 46.87 -26.98 -22.97
C ASP A 51 48.34 -27.17 -22.56
N LYS A 52 48.55 -27.85 -21.42
CA LYS A 52 49.58 -28.89 -21.18
C LYS A 52 49.83 -29.15 -19.69
N THR A 53 49.70 -30.44 -19.37
CA THR A 53 50.26 -31.19 -18.23
C THR A 53 49.69 -30.92 -16.84
N GLY A 54 48.63 -31.68 -16.54
CA GLY A 54 48.10 -31.92 -15.19
C GLY A 54 46.58 -32.00 -15.22
N LYS A 55 46.01 -33.17 -15.62
CA LYS A 55 44.57 -33.43 -15.45
C LYS A 55 44.26 -33.45 -13.95
N ILE A 56 43.94 -32.30 -13.37
CA ILE A 56 43.13 -32.25 -12.16
C ILE A 56 41.69 -32.22 -12.69
N GLN A 57 41.02 -33.36 -12.62
CA GLN A 57 39.58 -33.40 -12.80
C GLN A 57 38.98 -32.70 -11.58
N SER A 58 38.58 -31.43 -11.70
CA SER A 58 37.53 -30.92 -10.82
C SER A 58 36.29 -31.73 -11.16
N LEU A 59 35.92 -32.64 -10.26
CA LEU A 59 34.68 -33.39 -10.42
C LEU A 59 33.56 -32.45 -9.98
N ASP A 60 33.16 -31.54 -10.86
CA ASP A 60 31.93 -30.77 -10.67
C ASP A 60 30.77 -31.76 -10.73
N VAL A 61 29.91 -31.70 -9.71
CA VAL A 61 28.76 -32.59 -9.61
C VAL A 61 27.51 -31.75 -9.84
N THR A 62 26.86 -31.98 -10.98
CA THR A 62 25.54 -31.42 -11.28
C THR A 62 24.48 -32.39 -10.80
N GLU A 63 23.58 -31.92 -9.95
CA GLU A 63 22.45 -32.69 -9.44
C GLU A 63 21.14 -32.00 -9.82
N THR A 64 20.09 -32.78 -10.09
CA THR A 64 18.71 -32.28 -10.16
C THR A 64 17.90 -32.96 -9.08
N LYS A 65 17.22 -32.18 -8.25
CA LYS A 65 16.40 -32.70 -7.16
C LYS A 65 15.04 -32.02 -7.12
N GLN A 66 14.03 -32.82 -6.84
CA GLN A 66 12.72 -32.36 -6.43
C GLN A 66 12.82 -31.79 -5.01
N TRP A 67 12.47 -30.52 -4.86
CA TRP A 67 12.68 -29.78 -3.63
C TRP A 67 11.49 -29.82 -2.68
N ILE A 68 10.29 -29.97 -3.23
CA ILE A 68 9.04 -30.07 -2.47
C ILE A 68 8.79 -31.53 -2.11
N THR A 69 8.36 -31.73 -0.87
CA THR A 69 7.93 -33.04 -0.35
C THR A 69 6.41 -33.16 -0.42
N ASN A 70 5.94 -34.39 -0.68
CA ASN A 70 4.52 -34.69 -0.86
C ASN A 70 3.82 -33.74 -1.88
N PRO A 71 4.29 -33.72 -3.14
CA PRO A 71 3.77 -32.81 -4.17
C PRO A 71 2.31 -33.07 -4.54
N ASN A 72 1.81 -34.29 -4.27
CA ASN A 72 0.48 -34.76 -4.63
C ASN A 72 -0.48 -34.79 -3.44
N PHE A 73 -0.11 -34.25 -2.27
CA PHE A 73 -0.97 -34.18 -1.08
C PHE A 73 -1.62 -35.52 -0.67
N ASN A 74 -0.90 -36.63 -0.84
CA ASN A 74 -1.39 -38.00 -0.57
C ASN A 74 -1.40 -38.33 0.93
N ASN A 75 -0.62 -37.62 1.73
CA ASN A 75 -0.59 -37.79 3.19
C ASN A 75 -1.88 -37.26 3.83
N PRO A 76 -2.32 -37.84 4.96
CA PRO A 76 -3.42 -37.28 5.73
C PRO A 76 -3.11 -35.84 6.18
N PRO A 77 -4.13 -34.99 6.35
CA PRO A 77 -3.98 -33.56 6.69
C PRO A 77 -3.00 -33.27 7.83
N GLU A 78 -3.02 -34.09 8.88
CA GLU A 78 -2.19 -33.94 10.09
C GLU A 78 -0.68 -34.18 9.85
N GLN A 79 -0.31 -34.74 8.70
CA GLN A 79 1.06 -35.08 8.32
C GLN A 79 1.53 -34.34 7.06
N LEU A 80 0.80 -33.30 6.65
CA LEU A 80 1.19 -32.49 5.51
C LEU A 80 2.36 -31.57 5.89
N PRO A 81 3.48 -31.58 5.14
CA PRO A 81 4.57 -30.60 5.30
C PRO A 81 4.16 -29.18 4.86
N TRP A 82 2.95 -29.04 4.33
CA TRP A 82 2.37 -27.79 3.86
C TRP A 82 1.60 -27.08 4.97
N ASN A 83 1.79 -25.77 5.06
CA ASN A 83 1.07 -24.88 5.95
C ASN A 83 0.35 -23.80 5.13
N TRP A 84 -0.56 -23.06 5.74
CA TRP A 84 -1.24 -21.96 5.07
C TRP A 84 -1.39 -20.75 5.97
N THR A 85 -1.55 -19.58 5.35
CA THR A 85 -1.84 -18.31 6.03
C THR A 85 -2.75 -17.44 5.16
N ARG A 86 -3.30 -16.35 5.73
CA ARG A 86 -4.18 -15.39 5.05
C ARG A 86 -4.00 -13.98 5.61
N GLU A 87 -4.30 -12.98 4.79
CA GLU A 87 -4.27 -11.56 5.14
C GLU A 87 -5.36 -10.80 4.34
N GLY A 88 -5.72 -9.60 4.79
CA GLY A 88 -6.85 -8.82 4.28
C GLY A 88 -8.11 -9.06 5.12
N ASP A 89 -9.28 -9.12 4.48
CA ASP A 89 -10.50 -9.57 5.14
C ASP A 89 -10.47 -11.10 5.27
N ILE A 90 -10.13 -11.57 6.46
CA ILE A 90 -10.00 -13.01 6.73
C ILE A 90 -11.33 -13.76 6.70
N SER A 91 -12.46 -13.07 6.68
CA SER A 91 -13.79 -13.67 6.56
C SER A 91 -14.10 -14.08 5.12
N ASP A 92 -13.40 -13.52 4.13
CA ASP A 92 -13.62 -13.76 2.70
C ASP A 92 -12.87 -14.99 2.18
N VAL A 93 -11.88 -15.47 2.92
CA VAL A 93 -11.04 -16.56 2.44
C VAL A 93 -10.73 -17.59 3.52
N GLU A 94 -10.67 -18.84 3.12
CA GLU A 94 -10.29 -19.98 3.95
C GLU A 94 -9.41 -20.94 3.15
N ALA A 95 -8.62 -21.77 3.83
CA ALA A 95 -7.93 -22.88 3.19
C ALA A 95 -8.17 -24.16 3.99
N ASN A 96 -8.28 -25.27 3.25
CA ASN A 96 -8.39 -26.59 3.84
C ASN A 96 -7.70 -27.62 2.95
N THR A 97 -7.56 -28.82 3.49
CA THR A 97 -6.88 -29.94 2.83
C THR A 97 -7.92 -30.96 2.39
N SER A 98 -7.65 -31.64 1.30
CA SER A 98 -8.45 -32.75 0.79
C SER A 98 -7.52 -33.90 0.41
N ALA A 99 -8.08 -35.09 0.20
CA ALA A 99 -7.29 -36.21 -0.31
C ALA A 99 -6.76 -35.84 -1.70
N ASN A 100 -5.43 -35.79 -1.82
CA ASN A 100 -4.69 -35.53 -3.04
C ASN A 100 -4.68 -34.08 -3.56
N TYR A 101 -5.15 -33.08 -2.81
CA TYR A 101 -4.98 -31.67 -3.18
C TYR A 101 -5.23 -30.74 -1.98
N VAL A 102 -4.78 -29.50 -2.10
CA VAL A 102 -5.14 -28.41 -1.18
C VAL A 102 -6.17 -27.49 -1.81
N ASN A 103 -7.03 -26.89 -0.99
CA ASN A 103 -8.02 -25.93 -1.46
C ASN A 103 -7.78 -24.55 -0.87
N TYR A 104 -8.17 -23.57 -1.66
CA TYR A 104 -8.45 -22.20 -1.28
C TYR A 104 -9.94 -22.00 -1.50
N LYS A 105 -10.63 -21.43 -0.51
CA LYS A 105 -12.04 -21.14 -0.57
C LYS A 105 -12.23 -19.62 -0.52
N VAL A 106 -12.88 -19.06 -1.51
CA VAL A 106 -13.42 -17.70 -1.45
C VAL A 106 -14.85 -17.82 -0.93
N VAL A 107 -15.10 -17.21 0.22
CA VAL A 107 -16.30 -17.41 1.04
C VAL A 107 -17.35 -16.41 0.62
N GLY A 108 -18.34 -16.88 -0.16
CA GLY A 108 -19.50 -16.11 -0.58
C GLY A 108 -20.79 -16.75 -0.12
N ASN A 109 -21.83 -15.94 0.00
CA ASN A 109 -23.17 -16.38 0.34
C ASN A 109 -24.21 -15.34 -0.06
N GLN A 110 -25.39 -15.86 -0.37
CA GLN A 110 -26.61 -15.09 -0.56
C GLN A 110 -27.60 -15.45 0.53
N ASN A 111 -28.18 -14.44 1.16
CA ASN A 111 -29.24 -14.65 2.16
C ASN A 111 -30.47 -13.81 1.79
N THR A 112 -31.60 -14.18 2.39
CA THR A 112 -32.84 -13.42 2.28
C THR A 112 -33.42 -13.23 3.67
N THR A 113 -33.77 -12.00 4.00
CA THR A 113 -34.51 -11.66 5.21
C THR A 113 -35.97 -11.38 4.86
N SER A 114 -36.90 -11.82 5.71
CA SER A 114 -38.33 -11.51 5.57
C SER A 114 -38.93 -11.15 6.91
N ILE A 115 -39.51 -9.94 6.98
CA ILE A 115 -40.22 -9.41 8.14
C ILE A 115 -41.70 -9.42 7.79
N ILE A 116 -42.41 -10.44 8.28
CA ILE A 116 -43.83 -10.63 8.04
C ILE A 116 -44.61 -10.32 9.32
N ALA A 117 -45.70 -9.58 9.18
CA ALA A 117 -46.64 -9.24 10.23
C ALA A 117 -48.07 -9.33 9.66
N THR A 118 -48.71 -10.49 9.80
CA THR A 118 -50.07 -10.75 9.27
C THR A 118 -50.90 -11.45 10.36
N PRO A 119 -51.49 -10.71 11.31
CA PRO A 119 -51.37 -9.26 11.52
C PRO A 119 -50.14 -8.87 12.37
N PRO A 120 -49.83 -7.56 12.48
CA PRO A 120 -48.95 -7.05 13.54
C PRO A 120 -49.47 -7.42 14.94
N LEU A 121 -48.55 -7.76 15.85
CA LEU A 121 -48.85 -8.19 17.22
C LEU A 121 -48.07 -7.36 18.25
N THR A 122 -48.66 -7.14 19.42
CA THR A 122 -48.06 -6.41 20.56
C THR A 122 -46.77 -7.02 21.09
N SER A 123 -46.48 -8.29 20.78
CA SER A 123 -45.21 -8.92 21.17
C SER A 123 -44.00 -8.35 20.42
N ASN A 124 -44.22 -7.81 19.22
CA ASN A 124 -43.15 -7.40 18.31
C ASN A 124 -43.25 -5.92 17.92
N TRP A 125 -44.42 -5.32 18.08
CA TRP A 125 -44.72 -3.94 17.70
C TRP A 125 -45.15 -3.15 18.92
N ILE A 126 -44.65 -1.93 19.02
CA ILE A 126 -45.02 -0.99 20.07
C ILE A 126 -45.83 0.16 19.48
N ASN A 127 -46.88 0.56 20.19
CA ASN A 127 -47.68 1.71 19.84
C ASN A 127 -47.02 2.98 20.40
N VAL A 128 -46.79 4.00 19.56
CA VAL A 128 -46.12 5.25 19.92
C VAL A 128 -46.80 6.45 19.26
N SER A 129 -46.79 7.59 19.94
CA SER A 129 -47.26 8.85 19.35
C SER A 129 -46.33 9.30 18.22
N ASN A 130 -46.92 9.87 17.16
CA ASN A 130 -46.15 10.51 16.11
C ASN A 130 -45.55 11.83 16.64
N PRO A 131 -44.22 12.01 16.63
CA PRO A 131 -43.60 13.24 17.14
C PRO A 131 -43.92 14.48 16.30
N ASP A 132 -44.15 14.30 15.00
CA ASP A 132 -44.47 15.39 14.07
C ASP A 132 -45.95 15.82 14.22
N PHE A 133 -46.81 14.90 14.66
CA PHE A 133 -48.24 15.09 14.89
C PHE A 133 -48.66 14.46 16.23
N PRO A 134 -48.41 15.14 17.36
CA PRO A 134 -48.47 14.53 18.71
C PRO A 134 -49.89 14.23 19.20
N VAL A 135 -50.92 14.75 18.53
CA VAL A 135 -52.32 14.46 18.85
C VAL A 135 -52.61 13.02 18.47
N THR A 136 -53.14 12.23 19.40
CA THR A 136 -53.52 10.85 19.12
C THR A 136 -55.02 10.72 18.84
N PRO A 137 -55.46 9.70 18.07
CA PRO A 137 -56.88 9.41 17.88
C PRO A 137 -57.62 9.23 19.21
N ASN A 138 -58.76 9.92 19.38
CA ASN A 138 -59.44 10.14 20.66
C ASN A 138 -60.54 9.10 20.98
N GLN A 139 -60.99 8.30 20.01
CA GLN A 139 -61.91 7.18 20.23
C GLN A 139 -61.14 5.88 20.53
N GLY A 140 -59.85 5.84 20.22
CA GLY A 140 -58.94 4.77 20.61
C GLY A 140 -57.90 4.46 19.55
N ASN A 141 -56.85 3.76 19.97
CA ASN A 141 -55.82 3.24 19.09
C ASN A 141 -55.15 2.04 19.78
N GLY A 142 -54.58 1.13 18.99
CA GLY A 142 -53.88 -0.02 19.54
C GLY A 142 -53.54 -1.11 18.53
N ILE A 143 -53.16 -2.26 19.05
CA ILE A 143 -52.86 -3.46 18.26
C ILE A 143 -53.73 -4.59 18.81
N ASP A 144 -54.49 -5.25 17.94
CA ASP A 144 -55.33 -6.38 18.28
C ASP A 144 -55.16 -7.55 17.29
N SER A 145 -56.03 -8.57 17.37
CA SER A 145 -55.96 -9.76 16.50
C SER A 145 -56.27 -9.51 15.02
N ALA A 146 -56.65 -8.28 14.65
CA ALA A 146 -56.88 -7.86 13.27
C ALA A 146 -55.87 -6.78 12.81
N GLY A 147 -54.90 -6.42 13.64
CA GLY A 147 -53.77 -5.55 13.30
C GLY A 147 -53.69 -4.27 14.11
N CYS A 148 -52.91 -3.32 13.58
CA CYS A 148 -52.78 -1.98 14.12
C CYS A 148 -54.03 -1.18 13.76
N TRP A 149 -54.66 -0.51 14.73
CA TRP A 149 -55.91 0.20 14.52
C TRP A 149 -55.95 1.58 15.19
N ALA A 150 -56.79 2.45 14.65
CA ALA A 150 -57.11 3.77 15.17
C ALA A 150 -58.60 4.09 14.95
N SER A 151 -59.15 4.93 15.82
CA SER A 151 -60.48 5.53 15.70
C SER A 151 -60.46 6.96 16.24
N HIS A 152 -61.11 7.86 15.52
CA HIS A 152 -61.12 9.28 15.84
C HIS A 152 -62.51 9.88 15.61
N ASN A 153 -62.82 10.91 16.36
CA ASN A 153 -63.98 11.76 16.16
C ASN A 153 -63.52 13.22 16.19
N TRP A 154 -63.74 13.94 15.10
CA TRP A 154 -63.51 15.37 15.02
C TRP A 154 -64.82 16.09 15.30
N ASP A 155 -64.83 17.00 16.28
CA ASP A 155 -65.98 17.85 16.58
C ASP A 155 -65.54 19.30 16.39
N GLU A 156 -65.99 19.93 15.31
CA GLU A 156 -65.62 21.29 14.95
C GLU A 156 -66.01 22.33 16.04
N ASN A 157 -66.91 21.97 16.97
CA ASN A 157 -67.27 22.82 18.11
C ASN A 157 -66.19 22.86 19.22
N THR A 158 -65.15 22.04 19.10
CA THR A 158 -64.11 21.88 20.13
C THR A 158 -62.76 22.48 19.72
N ASP A 159 -61.75 22.31 20.58
CA ASP A 159 -60.41 22.88 20.38
C ASP A 159 -59.80 22.42 19.04
N GLN A 160 -59.50 23.40 18.19
CA GLN A 160 -58.99 23.25 16.82
C GLN A 160 -57.60 22.58 16.76
N THR A 161 -56.96 22.34 17.92
CA THR A 161 -55.66 21.65 17.99
C THR A 161 -55.73 20.16 17.63
N GLY A 162 -56.91 19.55 17.53
CA GLY A 162 -57.06 18.10 17.34
C GLY A 162 -57.24 17.60 15.91
N ASN A 163 -57.11 18.46 14.90
CA ASN A 163 -57.50 18.18 13.50
C ASN A 163 -56.48 17.34 12.70
N THR A 164 -55.32 17.02 13.29
CA THR A 164 -54.30 16.17 12.65
C THR A 164 -53.87 14.99 13.55
N PRO A 165 -54.78 14.10 13.97
CA PRO A 165 -54.41 13.03 14.86
C PRO A 165 -53.61 11.96 14.13
N SER A 166 -52.56 11.46 14.79
CA SER A 166 -51.67 10.45 14.23
C SER A 166 -51.21 9.44 15.27
N ILE A 167 -50.96 8.23 14.81
CA ILE A 167 -50.41 7.16 15.62
C ILE A 167 -49.44 6.30 14.80
N GLU A 168 -48.36 5.87 15.44
CA GLU A 168 -47.30 5.08 14.84
C GLU A 168 -47.12 3.75 15.58
N PHE A 169 -46.75 2.71 14.84
CA PHE A 169 -46.43 1.39 15.38
C PHE A 169 -45.03 1.02 14.96
N LYS A 170 -44.11 0.89 15.92
CA LYS A 170 -42.68 0.69 15.65
C LYS A 170 -42.23 -0.71 15.99
N ARG A 171 -41.27 -1.21 15.21
CA ARG A 171 -40.55 -2.45 15.47
C ARG A 171 -39.09 -2.30 15.07
N ASN A 172 -38.19 -2.60 16.02
CA ASN A 172 -36.77 -2.70 15.73
C ASN A 172 -36.48 -4.09 15.15
N ILE A 173 -35.65 -4.13 14.13
CA ILE A 173 -35.21 -5.34 13.43
C ILE A 173 -33.71 -5.49 13.65
N THR A 174 -33.29 -6.70 14.02
CA THR A 174 -31.89 -7.08 14.14
C THR A 174 -31.59 -8.19 13.14
N LEU A 175 -30.60 -7.98 12.29
CA LEU A 175 -30.15 -8.94 11.30
C LEU A 175 -29.13 -9.92 11.91
N PRO A 176 -29.06 -11.16 11.41
CA PRO A 176 -28.13 -12.16 11.94
C PRO A 176 -26.68 -11.97 11.47
N VAL A 177 -26.43 -11.02 10.56
CA VAL A 177 -25.12 -10.75 9.95
C VAL A 177 -24.80 -9.26 10.00
N ASN A 178 -23.50 -8.94 9.95
CA ASN A 178 -23.02 -7.57 9.80
C ASN A 178 -23.24 -7.11 8.36
N MET A 179 -24.13 -6.16 8.11
CA MET A 179 -24.43 -5.69 6.75
C MET A 179 -23.33 -4.84 6.13
N SER A 180 -22.29 -4.41 6.86
CA SER A 180 -21.11 -3.77 6.23
C SER A 180 -20.37 -4.74 5.29
N ASP A 181 -20.45 -6.05 5.56
CA ASP A 181 -19.86 -7.11 4.74
C ASP A 181 -20.79 -7.57 3.60
N TYR A 182 -21.94 -6.92 3.39
CA TYR A 182 -22.94 -7.36 2.41
C TYR A 182 -23.51 -6.18 1.60
N THR A 183 -24.07 -6.51 0.44
CA THR A 183 -24.81 -5.57 -0.39
C THR A 183 -26.20 -6.12 -0.66
N ILE A 184 -27.24 -5.31 -0.43
CA ILE A 184 -28.61 -5.66 -0.77
C ILE A 184 -28.76 -5.69 -2.30
N THR A 185 -29.25 -6.80 -2.84
CA THR A 185 -29.38 -7.05 -4.28
C THR A 185 -30.81 -7.01 -4.78
N SER A 186 -31.80 -7.24 -3.90
CA SER A 186 -33.22 -7.11 -4.22
C SER A 186 -34.02 -6.75 -2.97
N ALA A 187 -35.13 -6.01 -3.12
CA ALA A 187 -35.99 -5.65 -2.01
C ALA A 187 -37.46 -5.46 -2.45
N ASN A 188 -38.38 -5.84 -1.58
CA ASN A 188 -39.82 -5.67 -1.79
C ASN A 188 -40.52 -5.38 -0.47
N VAL A 189 -41.50 -4.47 -0.51
CA VAL A 189 -42.36 -4.12 0.62
C VAL A 189 -43.81 -4.21 0.20
N SER A 190 -44.69 -4.67 1.09
CA SER A 190 -46.13 -4.64 0.87
C SER A 190 -46.85 -4.50 2.20
N ALA A 191 -47.96 -3.78 2.20
CA ALA A 191 -48.84 -3.67 3.35
C ALA A 191 -50.29 -3.58 2.89
N ILE A 192 -51.19 -4.13 3.68
CA ILE A 192 -52.63 -4.10 3.42
C ILE A 192 -53.30 -3.29 4.52
N VAL A 193 -54.11 -2.33 4.09
CA VAL A 193 -54.86 -1.43 4.95
C VAL A 193 -56.35 -1.48 4.62
N ASN A 194 -57.19 -1.10 5.57
CA ASN A 194 -58.62 -0.91 5.35
C ASN A 194 -59.16 0.18 6.28
N ALA A 195 -60.34 0.71 5.96
CA ALA A 195 -60.96 1.75 6.77
C ALA A 195 -62.49 1.69 6.71
N THR A 196 -63.15 2.16 7.75
CA THR A 196 -64.60 2.41 7.82
C THR A 196 -64.81 3.75 8.51
N VAL A 197 -65.67 4.56 7.91
CA VAL A 197 -65.96 5.94 8.34
C VAL A 197 -67.47 6.17 8.33
N ALA A 198 -67.93 7.24 8.96
CA ALA A 198 -69.28 7.74 8.78
C ALA A 198 -69.42 8.51 7.45
N GLY A 199 -70.66 8.80 7.05
CA GLY A 199 -70.97 9.48 5.78
C GLY A 199 -71.04 10.99 5.92
N ASN A 200 -70.19 11.57 6.76
CA ASN A 200 -70.12 12.99 7.07
C ASN A 200 -68.66 13.41 7.19
N ILE A 201 -67.87 12.99 6.21
CA ILE A 201 -66.46 13.35 6.08
C ILE A 201 -66.37 14.28 4.88
N ASP A 202 -65.86 15.48 5.07
CA ASP A 202 -65.78 16.52 4.04
C ASP A 202 -64.59 16.28 3.11
N THR A 203 -64.73 15.33 2.18
CA THR A 203 -63.64 14.98 1.26
C THR A 203 -63.58 15.90 0.04
N PHE A 204 -62.48 15.84 -0.71
CA PHE A 204 -62.29 16.60 -1.96
C PHE A 204 -63.46 16.51 -2.98
N ASN A 205 -64.21 15.41 -2.98
CA ASN A 205 -65.28 15.15 -3.95
C ASN A 205 -66.67 15.68 -3.54
N ASP A 206 -66.81 16.26 -2.36
CA ASP A 206 -68.11 16.72 -1.83
C ASP A 206 -68.62 17.98 -2.55
N GLY A 207 -67.76 18.60 -3.40
CA GLY A 207 -68.13 19.72 -4.26
C GLY A 207 -68.50 20.99 -3.50
N LEU A 208 -68.23 21.01 -2.19
CA LEU A 208 -68.34 22.17 -1.33
C LEU A 208 -67.20 23.14 -1.65
N ALA A 209 -67.49 24.44 -1.54
CA ALA A 209 -66.52 25.50 -1.88
C ALA A 209 -65.60 25.85 -0.69
N ASP A 210 -65.71 25.12 0.43
CA ASP A 210 -65.30 25.59 1.75
C ASP A 210 -64.01 24.92 2.27
N PHE A 211 -63.39 23.99 1.52
CA PHE A 211 -62.09 23.36 1.83
C PHE A 211 -61.17 23.29 0.58
N ASP A 212 -59.84 23.20 0.75
CA ASP A 212 -58.83 23.17 -0.34
C ASP A 212 -58.34 21.72 -0.66
N VAL A 213 -58.16 20.89 0.37
CA VAL A 213 -57.62 19.52 0.29
C VAL A 213 -58.68 18.44 0.53
N GLY A 214 -59.68 18.72 1.37
CA GLY A 214 -60.62 17.81 1.99
C GLY A 214 -59.98 16.93 3.08
N ASP A 215 -60.85 16.26 3.81
CA ASP A 215 -60.48 15.31 4.86
C ASP A 215 -59.97 13.99 4.29
N TYR A 216 -59.01 13.38 4.99
CA TYR A 216 -58.46 12.10 4.56
C TYR A 216 -57.76 11.31 5.64
N ILE A 217 -57.57 10.02 5.35
CA ILE A 217 -56.65 9.13 6.03
C ILE A 217 -55.41 8.95 5.14
N ARG A 218 -54.23 9.05 5.74
CA ARG A 218 -52.98 8.60 5.16
C ARG A 218 -52.43 7.43 5.96
N PHE A 219 -52.20 6.34 5.26
CA PHE A 219 -51.40 5.21 5.74
C PHE A 219 -49.99 5.33 5.19
N TYR A 220 -48.99 5.00 6.00
CA TYR A 220 -47.61 5.00 5.54
C TYR A 220 -46.76 3.93 6.24
N VAL A 221 -45.66 3.58 5.59
CA VAL A 221 -44.61 2.71 6.13
C VAL A 221 -43.30 3.45 5.98
N GLU A 222 -42.53 3.51 7.05
CA GLU A 222 -41.17 4.05 7.03
C GLU A 222 -40.14 3.00 7.44
N VAL A 223 -38.93 3.16 6.90
CA VAL A 223 -37.71 2.53 7.41
C VAL A 223 -36.77 3.61 7.92
N SER A 224 -36.12 3.35 9.04
CA SER A 224 -35.18 4.30 9.64
C SER A 224 -34.03 3.63 10.37
N ASP A 225 -32.98 4.39 10.64
CA ASP A 225 -32.00 4.01 11.65
C ASP A 225 -32.61 4.06 13.07
N LEU A 226 -31.91 3.48 14.06
CA LEU A 226 -32.43 3.35 15.42
C LEU A 226 -32.76 4.69 16.09
N ASP A 227 -32.00 5.73 15.76
CA ASP A 227 -32.18 7.09 16.30
C ASP A 227 -33.22 7.91 15.52
N ASN A 228 -33.80 7.35 14.44
CA ASN A 228 -34.71 8.03 13.52
C ASN A 228 -34.14 9.31 12.88
N VAL A 229 -32.81 9.39 12.71
CA VAL A 229 -32.13 10.50 12.01
C VAL A 229 -32.26 10.35 10.50
N LYS A 230 -32.07 9.13 9.99
CA LYS A 230 -32.29 8.78 8.59
C LYS A 230 -33.62 8.04 8.50
N LYS A 231 -34.68 8.74 8.09
CA LYS A 231 -36.05 8.23 8.02
C LYS A 231 -36.60 8.36 6.60
N TYR A 232 -37.16 7.28 6.07
CA TYR A 232 -37.64 7.22 4.69
C TYR A 232 -39.00 6.53 4.59
N GLU A 233 -39.97 7.18 3.94
CA GLU A 233 -41.26 6.57 3.59
C GLU A 233 -41.07 5.60 2.40
N VAL A 234 -41.43 4.33 2.59
CA VAL A 234 -41.25 3.25 1.60
C VAL A 234 -42.57 2.81 0.97
N ALA A 235 -43.69 3.10 1.61
CA ALA A 235 -45.02 2.84 1.06
C ALA A 235 -46.05 3.78 1.67
N TYR A 236 -47.07 4.17 0.91
CA TYR A 236 -48.17 4.97 1.43
C TYR A 236 -49.50 4.73 0.68
N ASN A 237 -50.60 5.16 1.29
CA ASN A 237 -51.89 5.32 0.64
C ASN A 237 -52.60 6.53 1.27
N LYS A 238 -53.25 7.35 0.45
CA LYS A 238 -54.05 8.49 0.89
C LYS A 238 -55.46 8.32 0.32
N THR A 239 -56.47 8.38 1.18
CA THR A 239 -57.87 8.38 0.74
C THR A 239 -58.26 9.74 0.16
N TRP A 240 -59.25 9.78 -0.72
CA TRP A 240 -59.68 11.00 -1.39
C TRP A 240 -61.21 11.15 -1.51
N ASP A 241 -61.97 10.08 -1.28
CA ASP A 241 -63.44 10.03 -1.40
C ASP A 241 -64.12 9.21 -0.28
N LEU A 242 -63.35 8.83 0.75
CA LEU A 242 -63.84 7.95 1.82
C LEU A 242 -64.66 8.76 2.83
N GLY A 243 -65.98 8.53 2.86
CA GLY A 243 -66.89 9.15 3.83
C GLY A 243 -67.72 10.34 3.33
N THR A 244 -67.57 10.73 2.06
CA THR A 244 -68.48 11.68 1.39
C THR A 244 -69.95 11.30 1.56
N ASP A 245 -70.84 12.29 1.60
CA ASP A 245 -72.31 12.15 1.66
C ASP A 245 -72.89 11.12 0.65
N ALA A 246 -72.22 10.93 -0.50
CA ALA A 246 -72.55 9.98 -1.55
C ALA A 246 -71.43 8.95 -1.87
N GLY A 247 -70.35 8.95 -1.09
CA GLY A 247 -69.15 8.15 -1.32
C GLY A 247 -69.16 6.79 -0.61
N PRO A 248 -68.09 5.98 -0.80
CA PRO A 248 -67.90 4.77 -0.03
C PRO A 248 -67.71 5.10 1.45
N LEU A 249 -68.45 4.43 2.33
CA LEU A 249 -68.24 4.47 3.79
C LEU A 249 -67.15 3.49 4.26
N THR A 250 -66.65 2.67 3.33
CA THR A 250 -65.69 1.60 3.61
C THR A 250 -64.65 1.55 2.52
N MET A 251 -63.38 1.48 2.93
CA MET A 251 -62.26 1.09 2.09
C MET A 251 -61.95 -0.37 2.41
N GLY A 252 -62.18 -1.26 1.44
CA GLY A 252 -61.79 -2.67 1.55
C GLY A 252 -60.27 -2.85 1.67
N ASP A 253 -59.83 -4.10 1.78
CA ASP A 253 -58.40 -4.43 1.84
C ASP A 253 -57.67 -3.87 0.61
N THR A 254 -56.81 -2.89 0.84
CA THR A 254 -56.12 -2.10 -0.18
C THR A 254 -54.62 -2.15 0.06
N TYR A 255 -53.85 -2.38 -0.99
CA TYR A 255 -52.39 -2.32 -0.92
C TYR A 255 -51.89 -0.88 -0.89
N LEU A 256 -50.85 -0.63 -0.09
CA LEU A 256 -50.12 0.62 -0.19
C LEU A 256 -49.35 0.72 -1.52
N VAL A 257 -49.22 1.93 -2.03
CA VAL A 257 -48.33 2.25 -3.15
C VAL A 257 -46.91 2.27 -2.63
N THR A 258 -46.01 1.52 -3.26
CA THR A 258 -44.64 1.32 -2.80
C THR A 258 -43.66 2.16 -3.62
N VAL A 259 -42.53 2.51 -3.03
CA VAL A 259 -41.40 3.05 -3.80
C VAL A 259 -40.82 2.00 -4.76
N PRO A 260 -40.12 2.40 -5.83
CA PRO A 260 -39.36 1.48 -6.68
C PRO A 260 -38.32 0.66 -5.89
N GLU A 261 -37.98 -0.53 -6.37
CA GLU A 261 -37.06 -1.46 -5.69
C GLU A 261 -35.67 -0.84 -5.46
N ASP A 262 -35.10 -0.15 -6.45
CA ASP A 262 -33.80 0.51 -6.34
C ASP A 262 -33.79 1.60 -5.25
N VAL A 263 -34.90 2.34 -5.12
CA VAL A 263 -35.11 3.32 -4.05
C VAL A 263 -35.24 2.64 -2.69
N LEU A 264 -35.97 1.52 -2.60
CA LEU A 264 -36.10 0.74 -1.37
C LEU A 264 -34.75 0.17 -0.92
N ILE A 265 -33.96 -0.37 -1.84
CA ILE A 265 -32.58 -0.83 -1.58
C ILE A 265 -31.75 0.32 -1.02
N PHE A 266 -31.79 1.49 -1.67
CA PHE A 266 -31.07 2.67 -1.20
C PHE A 266 -31.49 3.09 0.23
N TYR A 267 -32.78 3.12 0.54
CA TYR A 267 -33.27 3.47 1.87
C TYR A 267 -32.86 2.47 2.94
N LEU A 268 -32.95 1.16 2.66
CA LEU A 268 -32.50 0.11 3.58
C LEU A 268 -30.99 0.19 3.83
N THR A 269 -30.19 0.32 2.78
CA THR A 269 -28.73 0.49 2.89
C THR A 269 -28.38 1.76 3.68
N SER A 270 -29.11 2.86 3.48
CA SER A 270 -28.86 4.12 4.20
C SER A 270 -29.18 4.02 5.69
N ALA A 271 -30.30 3.36 6.05
CA ALA A 271 -30.69 3.10 7.44
C ALA A 271 -29.68 2.19 8.15
N LEU A 272 -29.27 1.09 7.50
CA LEU A 272 -28.25 0.16 8.01
C LEU A 272 -26.85 0.78 8.06
N GLY A 273 -26.58 1.83 7.29
CA GLY A 273 -25.27 2.52 7.35
C GLY A 273 -25.01 3.30 8.64
N SER A 274 -25.95 3.38 9.58
CA SER A 274 -25.74 3.92 10.94
C SER A 274 -25.44 2.81 11.97
N ASP A 275 -26.03 1.63 11.79
CA ASP A 275 -25.82 0.42 12.58
C ASP A 275 -25.98 -0.78 11.64
N ASP A 276 -24.88 -1.50 11.39
CA ASP A 276 -24.83 -2.55 10.37
C ASP A 276 -25.67 -3.80 10.72
N TYR A 277 -26.31 -3.85 11.89
CA TYR A 277 -27.18 -4.95 12.31
C TYR A 277 -28.64 -4.53 12.46
N ASN A 278 -28.90 -3.25 12.77
CA ASN A 278 -30.19 -2.84 13.29
C ASN A 278 -30.83 -1.69 12.51
N PHE A 279 -32.14 -1.78 12.31
CA PHE A 279 -32.96 -0.70 11.77
C PHE A 279 -34.37 -0.76 12.34
N THR A 280 -35.17 0.29 12.13
CA THR A 280 -36.54 0.41 12.62
C THR A 280 -37.52 0.42 11.46
N ILE A 281 -38.67 -0.22 11.66
CA ILE A 281 -39.83 -0.12 10.77
C ILE A 281 -40.94 0.61 11.54
N THR A 282 -41.56 1.60 10.90
CA THR A 282 -42.72 2.33 11.42
C THR A 282 -43.91 2.08 10.50
N LEU A 283 -45.05 1.69 11.07
CA LEU A 283 -46.35 1.67 10.40
C LEU A 283 -47.15 2.84 10.94
N GLY A 284 -47.62 3.74 10.06
CA GLY A 284 -48.25 4.99 10.46
C GLY A 284 -49.68 5.12 9.98
N ILE A 285 -50.53 5.68 10.84
CA ILE A 285 -51.87 6.16 10.51
C ILE A 285 -51.91 7.65 10.84
N PHE A 286 -52.27 8.45 9.86
CA PHE A 286 -52.47 9.89 9.97
C PHE A 286 -53.86 10.22 9.46
N ILE A 287 -54.60 11.04 10.20
CA ILE A 287 -55.91 11.55 9.81
C ILE A 287 -55.78 13.06 9.71
N TYR A 288 -56.40 13.63 8.68
CA TYR A 288 -56.48 15.06 8.48
C TYR A 288 -57.95 15.46 8.38
N CYS A 289 -58.33 16.40 9.24
CA CYS A 289 -59.59 17.12 9.18
C CYS A 289 -59.26 18.58 8.83
N GLU A 290 -59.70 19.05 7.66
CA GLU A 290 -59.40 20.39 7.15
C GLU A 290 -60.34 21.45 7.73
N ASP A 291 -61.59 21.08 7.92
CA ASP A 291 -62.65 21.99 8.30
C ASP A 291 -62.44 22.56 9.71
N ASN A 292 -62.86 23.82 9.86
CA ASN A 292 -62.67 24.61 11.07
C ASN A 292 -63.83 25.56 11.33
N ASN A 293 -65.01 25.26 10.77
CA ASN A 293 -66.15 26.15 10.85
C ASN A 293 -67.01 25.77 12.07
N PRO A 294 -66.99 26.55 13.16
CA PRO A 294 -67.64 26.12 14.39
C PRO A 294 -69.15 25.94 14.20
N GLY A 295 -69.66 24.72 14.40
CA GLY A 295 -71.09 24.41 14.47
C GLY A 295 -71.71 23.64 13.32
N PHE A 296 -70.92 23.02 12.43
CA PHE A 296 -71.45 22.46 11.19
C PHE A 296 -71.33 20.93 11.06
N ASP A 297 -70.21 20.30 11.41
CA ASP A 297 -70.06 18.83 11.25
C ASP A 297 -69.27 18.11 12.37
N LEU A 298 -69.23 16.78 12.27
CA LEU A 298 -68.65 15.80 13.19
C LEU A 298 -67.95 14.66 12.43
N ASP A 299 -66.70 14.80 11.98
CA ASP A 299 -66.05 13.71 11.22
C ASP A 299 -65.80 12.47 12.08
N THR A 300 -66.51 11.38 11.77
CA THR A 300 -66.38 10.14 12.53
C THR A 300 -65.60 9.07 11.77
N TRP A 301 -64.38 8.82 12.25
CA TRP A 301 -63.47 7.79 11.76
C TRP A 301 -63.58 6.52 12.62
N THR A 302 -64.50 5.63 12.26
CA THR A 302 -64.88 4.50 13.13
C THR A 302 -63.81 3.42 13.29
N MET A 303 -63.16 3.00 12.21
CA MET A 303 -62.19 1.90 12.26
C MET A 303 -61.18 2.03 11.12
N ILE A 304 -59.93 2.35 11.45
CA ILE A 304 -58.84 2.53 10.50
C ILE A 304 -57.77 1.50 10.83
N ARG A 305 -57.31 0.68 9.87
CA ARG A 305 -56.39 -0.43 10.18
C ARG A 305 -55.27 -0.65 9.18
N ILE A 306 -54.14 -1.07 9.74
CA ILE A 306 -53.06 -1.75 9.02
C ILE A 306 -53.12 -3.23 9.39
N LYS A 307 -53.61 -4.04 8.44
CA LYS A 307 -53.92 -5.47 8.64
C LYS A 307 -52.71 -6.36 8.46
N SER A 308 -51.83 -6.02 7.53
CA SER A 308 -50.63 -6.80 7.28
C SER A 308 -49.48 -5.97 6.76
N PHE A 309 -48.27 -6.45 7.00
CA PHE A 309 -47.02 -5.88 6.51
C PHE A 309 -46.06 -7.02 6.15
N ASN A 310 -45.35 -6.87 5.04
CA ASN A 310 -44.31 -7.77 4.61
C ASN A 310 -43.18 -6.98 3.94
N LEU A 311 -41.99 -7.02 4.52
CA LEU A 311 -40.75 -6.54 3.92
C LEU A 311 -39.81 -7.73 3.73
N SER A 312 -39.33 -7.91 2.51
CA SER A 312 -38.36 -8.96 2.18
C SER A 312 -37.23 -8.38 1.32
N PHE A 313 -35.99 -8.75 1.62
CA PHE A 313 -34.84 -8.34 0.82
C PHE A 313 -33.75 -9.41 0.84
N SER A 314 -32.99 -9.48 -0.26
CA SER A 314 -31.88 -10.40 -0.44
C SER A 314 -30.58 -9.63 -0.54
N TYR A 315 -29.49 -10.25 -0.10
CA TYR A 315 -28.18 -9.62 -0.06
C TYR A 315 -27.07 -10.65 -0.25
N GLU A 316 -25.98 -10.18 -0.84
CA GLU A 316 -24.80 -10.96 -1.20
C GLU A 316 -23.58 -10.43 -0.46
N LYS A 317 -22.66 -11.33 -0.12
CA LYS A 317 -21.44 -10.96 0.59
C LYS A 317 -20.51 -10.16 -0.30
N ASN A 318 -19.95 -9.10 0.25
CA ASN A 318 -18.87 -8.31 -0.35
C ASN A 318 -17.56 -9.05 -0.13
N ILE A 319 -16.77 -9.16 -1.20
CA ILE A 319 -15.42 -9.71 -1.18
C ILE A 319 -14.44 -8.57 -1.41
N ASP A 320 -13.52 -8.40 -0.47
CA ASP A 320 -12.56 -7.31 -0.48
C ASP A 320 -11.31 -7.63 -1.30
N ARG A 321 -10.89 -6.63 -2.06
CA ARG A 321 -9.59 -6.63 -2.75
C ARG A 321 -8.45 -6.65 -1.75
N ASN A 322 -7.29 -7.07 -2.23
CA ASN A 322 -6.08 -7.25 -1.43
C ASN A 322 -6.19 -8.33 -0.35
N THR A 323 -7.30 -9.07 -0.31
CA THR A 323 -7.43 -10.27 0.48
C THR A 323 -6.73 -11.43 -0.22
N TYR A 324 -6.03 -12.25 0.56
CA TYR A 324 -5.39 -13.43 0.01
C TYR A 324 -5.28 -14.57 1.02
N VAL A 325 -5.12 -15.76 0.46
CA VAL A 325 -4.79 -16.99 1.18
C VAL A 325 -3.69 -17.70 0.43
N GLU A 326 -2.72 -18.24 1.16
CA GLU A 326 -1.57 -18.92 0.56
C GLU A 326 -1.22 -20.22 1.25
N TRP A 327 -0.87 -21.23 0.46
CA TRP A 327 -0.22 -22.43 0.92
C TRP A 327 1.30 -22.31 0.74
N TYR A 328 2.06 -22.77 1.73
CA TYR A 328 3.51 -22.73 1.69
C TYR A 328 4.16 -23.97 2.27
N GLN A 329 5.36 -24.27 1.78
CA GLN A 329 6.21 -25.32 2.32
C GLN A 329 7.64 -24.81 2.45
N VAL A 330 8.23 -24.99 3.62
CA VAL A 330 9.64 -24.70 3.88
C VAL A 330 10.47 -25.93 3.48
N GLY A 331 11.19 -25.83 2.37
CA GLY A 331 12.14 -26.84 1.92
C GLY A 331 13.50 -26.71 2.58
N ASN A 332 14.40 -27.64 2.25
CA ASN A 332 15.78 -27.60 2.71
C ASN A 332 16.60 -26.49 2.03
N LYS A 333 17.77 -26.20 2.59
CA LYS A 333 18.79 -25.39 1.89
C LYS A 333 19.59 -26.23 0.90
N LEU A 334 20.14 -25.58 -0.12
CA LEU A 334 21.13 -26.18 -1.00
C LEU A 334 22.37 -26.64 -0.19
N PRO A 335 23.14 -27.62 -0.68
CA PRO A 335 24.38 -28.04 -0.04
C PRO A 335 25.30 -26.85 0.24
N SER A 336 25.98 -26.86 1.40
CA SER A 336 26.95 -25.82 1.75
C SER A 336 28.19 -25.90 0.84
N GLY A 337 28.65 -24.78 0.31
CA GLY A 337 29.86 -24.70 -0.52
C GLY A 337 29.73 -23.71 -1.68
N ASN A 338 30.63 -23.82 -2.65
CA ASN A 338 30.51 -23.10 -3.92
C ASN A 338 29.46 -23.81 -4.79
N VAL A 339 28.21 -23.37 -4.69
CA VAL A 339 27.08 -23.92 -5.46
C VAL A 339 26.59 -22.87 -6.45
N GLY A 340 26.46 -23.27 -7.71
CA GLY A 340 25.74 -22.52 -8.74
C GLY A 340 24.37 -23.14 -8.97
N VAL A 341 23.33 -22.31 -9.04
CA VAL A 341 22.00 -22.76 -9.50
C VAL A 341 21.99 -22.66 -11.01
N ASP A 342 21.85 -23.78 -11.70
CA ASP A 342 21.86 -23.84 -13.16
C ASP A 342 20.46 -23.61 -13.73
N PHE A 343 19.46 -24.21 -13.08
CA PHE A 343 18.06 -24.14 -13.51
C PHE A 343 17.12 -24.49 -12.36
N ALA A 344 15.96 -23.85 -12.29
CA ALA A 344 14.88 -24.27 -11.39
C ALA A 344 13.52 -24.10 -12.07
N LYS A 345 12.70 -25.14 -11.99
CA LYS A 345 11.38 -25.20 -12.63
C LYS A 345 10.31 -25.52 -11.60
N LEU A 346 9.28 -24.69 -11.56
CA LEU A 346 8.07 -24.92 -10.79
C LEU A 346 6.92 -25.35 -11.71
N GLU A 347 6.29 -26.47 -11.40
CA GLU A 347 5.09 -26.98 -12.06
C GLU A 347 4.02 -27.25 -11.00
N PHE A 348 2.76 -26.96 -11.33
CA PHE A 348 1.62 -27.37 -10.53
C PHE A 348 0.37 -27.42 -11.40
N GLN A 349 -0.61 -28.18 -10.93
CA GLN A 349 -1.94 -28.26 -11.52
C GLN A 349 -2.93 -27.51 -10.66
N PHE A 350 -3.94 -26.92 -11.30
CA PHE A 350 -5.01 -26.23 -10.60
C PHE A 350 -6.35 -26.42 -11.28
N LYS A 351 -7.42 -26.19 -10.54
CA LYS A 351 -8.81 -26.10 -11.03
C LYS A 351 -9.62 -25.17 -10.15
N ILE A 352 -10.78 -24.75 -10.63
CA ILE A 352 -11.82 -24.11 -9.82
C ILE A 352 -13.09 -24.95 -9.94
N ASP A 353 -13.85 -25.12 -8.86
CA ASP A 353 -15.08 -25.93 -8.87
C ASP A 353 -16.19 -25.44 -9.83
N GLN A 354 -16.10 -24.19 -10.30
CA GLN A 354 -17.04 -23.54 -11.21
C GLN A 354 -16.37 -22.40 -11.99
N ASP A 355 -17.06 -21.87 -13.01
CA ASP A 355 -16.58 -20.75 -13.81
C ASP A 355 -16.38 -19.50 -12.95
N TRP A 356 -15.18 -18.91 -13.02
CA TRP A 356 -14.84 -17.73 -12.24
C TRP A 356 -15.72 -16.52 -12.61
N THR A 357 -16.04 -15.68 -11.62
CA THR A 357 -16.91 -14.52 -11.81
C THR A 357 -16.27 -13.45 -12.69
N THR A 358 -17.08 -12.83 -13.56
CA THR A 358 -16.68 -11.69 -14.38
C THR A 358 -16.50 -10.40 -13.57
N ALA A 359 -17.00 -10.36 -12.34
CA ALA A 359 -16.85 -9.22 -11.43
C ALA A 359 -15.43 -9.09 -10.84
N SER A 360 -14.60 -10.14 -10.92
CA SER A 360 -13.24 -10.17 -10.38
C SER A 360 -12.21 -10.64 -11.42
N PRO A 361 -12.08 -9.95 -12.58
CA PRO A 361 -11.27 -10.45 -13.70
C PRO A 361 -9.76 -10.45 -13.41
N ASN A 362 -9.30 -9.70 -12.40
CA ASN A 362 -7.88 -9.52 -12.13
C ASN A 362 -7.31 -10.50 -11.09
N SER A 363 -8.17 -11.22 -10.38
CA SER A 363 -7.78 -12.18 -9.34
C SER A 363 -6.94 -13.33 -9.91
N GLU A 364 -5.96 -13.77 -9.14
CA GLU A 364 -4.86 -14.59 -9.67
C GLU A 364 -4.19 -15.48 -8.63
N VAL A 365 -3.61 -16.58 -9.10
CA VAL A 365 -2.60 -17.35 -8.38
C VAL A 365 -1.23 -16.72 -8.63
N ARG A 366 -0.52 -16.41 -7.54
CA ARG A 366 0.82 -15.83 -7.56
C ARG A 366 1.81 -16.77 -6.89
N ILE A 367 3.08 -16.65 -7.29
CA ILE A 367 4.18 -17.51 -6.86
C ILE A 367 5.23 -16.67 -6.14
N TRP A 368 5.64 -17.09 -4.94
CA TRP A 368 6.82 -16.58 -4.26
C TRP A 368 7.76 -17.70 -3.90
N ILE A 369 9.05 -17.41 -3.98
CA ILE A 369 10.08 -18.24 -3.37
C ILE A 369 10.90 -17.35 -2.44
N ASN A 370 10.96 -17.73 -1.17
CA ASN A 370 11.51 -16.92 -0.09
C ASN A 370 10.83 -15.54 -0.06
N THR A 371 11.58 -14.46 -0.31
CA THR A 371 11.08 -13.08 -0.37
C THR A 371 10.87 -12.60 -1.82
N GLY A 372 11.26 -13.39 -2.82
CA GLY A 372 11.16 -13.04 -4.22
C GLY A 372 9.79 -13.39 -4.80
N THR A 373 9.20 -12.47 -5.57
CA THR A 373 7.95 -12.69 -6.32
C THR A 373 8.27 -13.08 -7.76
N HIS A 374 7.61 -14.10 -8.29
CA HIS A 374 7.70 -14.41 -9.71
C HIS A 374 6.88 -13.40 -10.53
N SER A 375 7.35 -13.02 -11.73
CA SER A 375 6.69 -12.00 -12.54
C SER A 375 5.42 -12.49 -13.25
N GLU A 376 5.35 -13.78 -13.58
CA GLU A 376 4.18 -14.39 -14.19
C GLU A 376 3.22 -14.92 -13.12
N THR A 377 1.92 -14.81 -13.42
CA THR A 377 0.81 -15.23 -12.55
C THR A 377 -0.20 -16.06 -13.37
N VAL A 378 -1.13 -16.73 -12.68
CA VAL A 378 -2.23 -17.48 -13.32
C VAL A 378 -3.55 -16.78 -13.02
N LYS A 379 -4.26 -16.30 -14.04
CA LYS A 379 -5.56 -15.66 -13.83
C LYS A 379 -6.64 -16.69 -13.47
N LEU A 380 -7.42 -16.40 -12.43
CA LEU A 380 -8.53 -17.28 -12.04
C LEU A 380 -9.64 -17.34 -13.11
N SER A 381 -9.79 -16.27 -13.89
CA SER A 381 -10.68 -16.21 -15.06
C SER A 381 -10.30 -17.16 -16.20
N SER A 382 -9.09 -17.74 -16.19
CA SER A 382 -8.64 -18.75 -17.15
C SER A 382 -8.74 -20.19 -16.61
N ALA A 383 -9.23 -20.35 -15.39
CA ALA A 383 -9.33 -21.66 -14.77
C ALA A 383 -10.42 -22.53 -15.41
N SER A 384 -10.17 -23.83 -15.46
CA SER A 384 -11.18 -24.82 -15.83
C SER A 384 -11.70 -25.57 -14.60
N THR A 385 -12.81 -26.28 -14.77
CA THR A 385 -13.39 -27.16 -13.72
C THR A 385 -12.68 -28.51 -13.57
N SER A 386 -11.74 -28.80 -14.48
CA SER A 386 -10.81 -29.93 -14.40
C SER A 386 -9.40 -29.47 -14.06
N PHE A 387 -8.60 -30.35 -13.46
CA PHE A 387 -7.18 -30.07 -13.24
C PHE A 387 -6.48 -29.82 -14.58
N GLN A 388 -5.78 -28.70 -14.65
CA GLN A 388 -4.96 -28.30 -15.78
C GLN A 388 -3.61 -27.79 -15.27
N ASP A 389 -2.58 -27.87 -16.11
CA ASP A 389 -1.28 -27.30 -15.79
C ASP A 389 -1.39 -25.78 -15.68
N ALA A 390 -0.81 -25.21 -14.64
CA ALA A 390 -0.77 -23.76 -14.41
C ALA A 390 -0.10 -23.01 -15.57
N LYS A 391 0.92 -23.63 -16.17
CA LYS A 391 1.58 -23.17 -17.38
C LYS A 391 2.20 -24.37 -18.11
N SER A 392 1.96 -24.45 -19.41
CA SER A 392 2.61 -25.46 -20.25
C SER A 392 4.13 -25.31 -20.18
N GLY A 393 4.83 -26.33 -19.70
CA GLY A 393 6.29 -26.34 -19.53
C GLY A 393 6.80 -25.71 -18.21
N GLY A 394 5.90 -25.30 -17.31
CA GLY A 394 6.25 -24.77 -15.99
C GLY A 394 6.74 -23.32 -15.97
N PHE A 395 7.06 -22.85 -14.77
CA PHE A 395 7.63 -21.54 -14.48
C PHE A 395 9.13 -21.67 -14.24
N ASP A 396 9.93 -20.84 -14.93
CA ASP A 396 11.36 -20.72 -14.66
C ASP A 396 11.58 -19.81 -13.44
N VAL A 397 11.92 -20.44 -12.32
CA VAL A 397 12.11 -19.76 -11.03
C VAL A 397 13.59 -19.69 -10.63
N THR A 398 14.50 -19.94 -11.58
CA THR A 398 15.96 -20.00 -11.34
C THR A 398 16.47 -18.76 -10.60
N SER A 399 16.02 -17.57 -11.00
CA SER A 399 16.44 -16.30 -10.40
C SER A 399 15.96 -16.09 -8.94
N LEU A 400 15.01 -16.89 -8.47
CA LEU A 400 14.45 -16.78 -7.12
C LEU A 400 15.11 -17.77 -6.13
N ILE A 401 15.93 -18.70 -6.62
CA ILE A 401 16.59 -19.68 -5.77
C ILE A 401 17.83 -19.07 -5.12
N SER A 402 17.69 -18.74 -3.84
CA SER A 402 18.80 -18.24 -3.02
C SER A 402 19.67 -19.39 -2.49
N ILE A 403 20.98 -19.18 -2.49
CA ILE A 403 21.96 -20.09 -1.87
C ILE A 403 22.04 -19.89 -0.35
N ASP A 404 22.40 -20.95 0.38
CA ASP A 404 22.60 -21.00 1.85
C ASP A 404 21.40 -20.51 2.71
N VAL A 405 20.19 -20.56 2.16
CA VAL A 405 18.95 -20.37 2.91
C VAL A 405 17.98 -21.49 2.61
N ASN A 406 17.07 -21.78 3.55
CA ASN A 406 15.97 -22.69 3.28
C ASN A 406 15.09 -22.12 2.18
N ILE A 407 14.76 -22.94 1.18
CA ILE A 407 13.94 -22.53 0.05
C ILE A 407 12.47 -22.73 0.41
N THR A 408 11.74 -21.65 0.61
CA THR A 408 10.31 -21.68 0.95
C THR A 408 9.47 -21.30 -0.27
N LEU A 409 8.58 -22.18 -0.69
CA LEU A 409 7.64 -21.92 -1.79
C LEU A 409 6.30 -21.45 -1.21
N TYR A 410 5.73 -20.39 -1.78
CA TYR A 410 4.37 -19.93 -1.51
C TYR A 410 3.55 -19.90 -2.80
N LEU A 411 2.36 -20.48 -2.74
CA LEU A 411 1.33 -20.38 -3.77
C LEU A 411 0.16 -19.60 -3.15
N ARG A 412 -0.14 -18.41 -3.68
CA ARG A 412 -1.16 -17.51 -3.13
C ARG A 412 -2.30 -17.35 -4.10
N VAL A 413 -3.53 -17.50 -3.63
CA VAL A 413 -4.71 -16.96 -4.31
C VAL A 413 -4.92 -15.52 -3.82
N PHE A 414 -4.78 -14.56 -4.73
CA PHE A 414 -4.89 -13.13 -4.46
C PHE A 414 -6.15 -12.56 -5.12
N LEU A 415 -7.01 -11.95 -4.30
CA LEU A 415 -8.23 -11.28 -4.74
C LEU A 415 -7.92 -9.82 -5.08
N ALA A 416 -8.02 -9.48 -6.36
CA ALA A 416 -7.52 -8.19 -6.88
C ALA A 416 -8.60 -7.11 -6.99
N ASP A 417 -9.87 -7.50 -6.95
CA ASP A 417 -11.03 -6.64 -7.18
C ASP A 417 -11.99 -6.71 -5.99
N ASN A 418 -12.79 -5.67 -5.77
CA ASN A 418 -13.95 -5.74 -4.87
C ASN A 418 -15.14 -6.26 -5.67
N PHE A 419 -15.86 -7.26 -5.15
CA PHE A 419 -17.01 -7.82 -5.85
C PHE A 419 -18.00 -8.50 -4.91
N ASN A 420 -19.24 -8.64 -5.36
CA ASN A 420 -20.26 -9.37 -4.63
C ASN A 420 -20.21 -10.84 -5.00
N LEU A 421 -20.44 -11.71 -4.03
CA LEU A 421 -20.34 -13.14 -4.22
C LEU A 421 -21.49 -13.88 -3.52
N ASP A 422 -22.37 -14.46 -4.34
CA ASP A 422 -23.57 -15.21 -3.93
C ASP A 422 -23.27 -16.64 -3.43
N ARG A 423 -22.08 -17.18 -3.74
CA ARG A 423 -21.70 -18.57 -3.44
C ARG A 423 -20.20 -18.74 -3.26
N ASN A 424 -19.79 -19.83 -2.63
CA ASN A 424 -18.36 -20.12 -2.47
C ASN A 424 -17.69 -20.50 -3.81
N PHE A 425 -16.43 -20.09 -3.97
CA PHE A 425 -15.53 -20.65 -4.98
C PHE A 425 -14.46 -21.50 -4.29
N THR A 426 -14.15 -22.66 -4.85
CA THR A 426 -13.07 -23.53 -4.39
C THR A 426 -12.02 -23.66 -5.48
N ILE A 427 -10.83 -23.10 -5.23
CA ILE A 427 -9.65 -23.29 -6.06
C ILE A 427 -8.86 -24.45 -5.47
N SER A 428 -8.57 -25.48 -6.26
CA SER A 428 -7.76 -26.62 -5.83
C SER A 428 -6.41 -26.61 -6.52
N ILE A 429 -5.34 -26.93 -5.79
CA ILE A 429 -3.98 -27.11 -6.33
C ILE A 429 -3.48 -28.52 -6.01
N ASP A 430 -2.87 -29.15 -7.02
CA ASP A 430 -2.26 -30.48 -6.94
C ASP A 430 -0.92 -30.52 -7.71
N ASN A 431 -0.16 -31.60 -7.55
CA ASN A 431 1.05 -31.96 -8.29
C ASN A 431 2.09 -30.83 -8.31
N VAL A 432 2.42 -30.30 -7.13
CA VAL A 432 3.35 -29.17 -6.98
C VAL A 432 4.80 -29.65 -6.99
N LEU A 433 5.47 -29.48 -8.12
CA LEU A 433 6.83 -29.95 -8.39
C LEU A 433 7.77 -28.74 -8.51
N LEU A 434 8.81 -28.66 -7.67
CA LEU A 434 9.91 -27.70 -7.76
C LEU A 434 11.22 -28.45 -8.00
N ASP A 435 11.60 -28.63 -9.26
CA ASP A 435 12.87 -29.27 -9.60
C ASP A 435 13.98 -28.21 -9.68
N ILE A 436 15.06 -28.43 -8.93
CA ILE A 436 16.23 -27.55 -8.92
C ILE A 436 17.44 -28.33 -9.42
N THR A 437 18.06 -27.82 -10.48
CA THR A 437 19.35 -28.25 -11.00
C THR A 437 20.43 -27.31 -10.50
N TYR A 438 21.44 -27.85 -9.82
CA TYR A 438 22.57 -27.09 -9.29
C TYR A 438 23.88 -27.85 -9.46
N THR A 439 24.97 -27.10 -9.58
CA THR A 439 26.32 -27.62 -9.69
C THR A 439 27.13 -27.27 -8.45
N ILE A 440 27.72 -28.29 -7.82
CA ILE A 440 28.67 -28.12 -6.71
C ILE A 440 30.07 -28.02 -7.31
N TYR A 441 30.71 -26.87 -7.15
CA TYR A 441 32.08 -26.65 -7.58
C TYR A 441 33.05 -27.11 -6.49
N ASN A 442 33.72 -28.23 -6.74
CA ASN A 442 34.76 -28.73 -5.86
C ASN A 442 36.05 -27.95 -6.13
N VAL A 443 36.30 -26.90 -5.35
CA VAL A 443 37.58 -26.21 -5.41
C VAL A 443 38.63 -27.08 -4.72
N THR A 444 39.41 -27.83 -5.49
CA THR A 444 40.70 -28.33 -5.02
C THR A 444 41.60 -27.13 -4.78
N ALA A 445 41.92 -26.88 -3.51
CA ALA A 445 42.75 -25.78 -3.05
C ALA A 445 44.23 -26.00 -3.42
N ASP A 446 44.52 -25.93 -4.71
CA ASP A 446 45.88 -26.08 -5.25
C ASP A 446 46.24 -24.78 -5.98
N GLY A 447 46.26 -23.69 -5.22
CA GLY A 447 46.73 -22.40 -5.66
C GLY A 447 46.66 -21.47 -4.47
N GLU A 448 47.79 -21.24 -3.80
CA GLU A 448 47.86 -20.20 -2.78
C GLU A 448 47.25 -18.93 -3.37
N PRO A 449 46.28 -18.30 -2.69
CA PRO A 449 45.67 -17.08 -3.17
C PRO A 449 46.81 -16.09 -3.42
N TYR A 450 46.93 -15.61 -4.66
CA TYR A 450 47.90 -14.59 -5.03
C TYR A 450 47.75 -13.43 -4.04
N ASP A 451 48.70 -13.32 -3.12
CA ASP A 451 48.70 -12.25 -2.13
C ASP A 451 49.09 -10.96 -2.86
N PRO A 452 48.18 -9.99 -3.04
CA PRO A 452 48.51 -8.74 -3.69
C PRO A 452 49.34 -7.82 -2.77
N MET A 453 49.54 -8.18 -1.48
CA MET A 453 50.26 -7.34 -0.51
C MET A 453 51.67 -6.94 -0.96
N PRO A 454 52.52 -7.81 -1.54
CA PRO A 454 53.83 -7.40 -2.03
C PRO A 454 53.75 -6.34 -3.12
N LEU A 455 52.74 -6.41 -3.99
CA LEU A 455 52.52 -5.44 -5.07
C LEU A 455 52.00 -4.10 -4.51
N ILE A 456 51.07 -4.14 -3.57
CA ILE A 456 50.54 -2.96 -2.85
C ILE A 456 51.66 -2.27 -2.06
N ILE A 457 52.50 -3.03 -1.36
CA ILE A 457 53.67 -2.52 -0.64
C ILE A 457 54.65 -1.88 -1.63
N GLY A 458 54.91 -2.52 -2.78
CA GLY A 458 55.76 -1.98 -3.84
C GLY A 458 55.28 -0.63 -4.37
N PHE A 459 54.00 -0.50 -4.71
CA PHE A 459 53.42 0.76 -5.18
C PHE A 459 53.43 1.85 -4.10
N THR A 460 53.17 1.49 -2.84
CA THR A 460 53.20 2.44 -1.73
C THR A 460 54.60 3.02 -1.52
N VAL A 461 55.63 2.16 -1.54
CA VAL A 461 57.03 2.58 -1.44
C VAL A 461 57.43 3.47 -2.63
N ALA A 462 57.00 3.14 -3.85
CA ALA A 462 57.29 3.94 -5.04
C ALA A 462 56.65 5.35 -4.98
N ILE A 463 55.39 5.45 -4.52
CA ILE A 463 54.69 6.73 -4.36
C ILE A 463 55.37 7.59 -3.28
N ILE A 464 55.69 7.01 -2.12
CA ILE A 464 56.40 7.72 -1.06
C ILE A 464 57.75 8.23 -1.57
N GLY A 465 58.49 7.40 -2.32
CA GLY A 465 59.74 7.78 -2.96
C GLY A 465 59.59 8.97 -3.92
N MET A 466 58.57 8.97 -4.77
CA MET A 466 58.27 10.08 -5.69
C MET A 466 57.92 11.37 -4.95
N VAL A 467 57.09 11.31 -3.90
CA VAL A 467 56.72 12.48 -3.10
C VAL A 467 57.94 13.08 -2.40
N VAL A 468 58.80 12.25 -1.81
CA VAL A 468 60.04 12.70 -1.16
C VAL A 468 61.01 13.32 -2.16
N ALA A 469 61.20 12.70 -3.33
CA ALA A 469 62.04 13.23 -4.40
C ALA A 469 61.52 14.58 -4.92
N PHE A 470 60.20 14.72 -5.09
CA PHE A 470 59.56 15.96 -5.52
C PHE A 470 59.69 17.07 -4.47
N LEU A 471 59.52 16.76 -3.18
CA LEU A 471 59.72 17.72 -2.09
C LEU A 471 61.19 18.16 -2.00
N ALA A 472 62.14 17.22 -2.10
CA ALA A 472 63.56 17.53 -2.15
C ALA A 472 63.89 18.42 -3.36
N TYR A 473 63.26 18.17 -4.52
CA TYR A 473 63.41 19.01 -5.69
C TYR A 473 62.90 20.43 -5.43
N GLN A 474 61.66 20.61 -4.98
CA GLN A 474 61.06 21.93 -4.75
C GLN A 474 61.80 22.75 -3.69
N LEU A 475 62.25 22.10 -2.61
CA LEU A 475 62.89 22.77 -1.48
C LEU A 475 64.38 23.00 -1.70
N TYR A 476 65.08 22.05 -2.31
CA TYR A 476 66.54 22.03 -2.34
C TYR A 476 67.13 22.19 -3.74
N PHE A 477 66.62 21.47 -4.75
CA PHE A 477 67.26 21.42 -6.08
C PHE A 477 66.73 22.44 -7.08
N LYS A 478 65.51 22.97 -6.89
CA LYS A 478 64.84 23.90 -7.83
C LYS A 478 65.62 25.19 -8.10
N TYR A 479 66.51 25.58 -7.19
CA TYR A 479 67.31 26.79 -7.33
C TYR A 479 68.81 26.48 -7.24
N PRO A 480 69.64 26.98 -8.19
CA PRO A 480 71.09 26.85 -8.13
C PRO A 480 71.65 27.35 -6.79
N LYS A 481 72.77 26.77 -6.33
CA LYS A 481 73.38 27.10 -5.01
C LYS A 481 73.55 28.61 -4.79
N LEU A 482 73.89 29.36 -5.85
CA LEU A 482 74.08 30.80 -5.83
C LEU A 482 72.77 31.56 -5.51
N VAL A 483 71.68 31.18 -6.17
CA VAL A 483 70.34 31.79 -5.98
C VAL A 483 69.80 31.48 -4.59
N ARG A 484 70.06 30.27 -4.06
CA ARG A 484 69.68 29.91 -2.68
C ARG A 484 70.39 30.77 -1.65
N LYS A 485 71.69 31.04 -1.82
CA LYS A 485 72.47 31.92 -0.94
C LYS A 485 71.90 33.33 -0.95
N ILE A 486 71.64 33.90 -2.12
CA ILE A 486 71.04 35.24 -2.27
C ILE A 486 69.66 35.31 -1.60
N ARG A 487 68.80 34.30 -1.80
CA ARG A 487 67.48 34.25 -1.17
C ARG A 487 67.55 34.12 0.35
N SER A 488 68.47 33.31 0.87
CA SER A 488 68.65 33.18 2.32
C SER A 488 69.14 34.50 2.90
N THR A 489 70.16 35.13 2.31
CA THR A 489 70.68 36.44 2.73
C THR A 489 69.58 37.52 2.69
N ARG A 490 68.77 37.57 1.63
CA ARG A 490 67.62 38.48 1.54
C ARG A 490 66.58 38.22 2.64
N LYS A 491 66.29 36.95 2.95
CA LYS A 491 65.36 36.58 4.03
C LYS A 491 65.93 36.92 5.41
N THR A 492 67.24 36.85 5.60
CA THR A 492 67.93 37.27 6.83
C THR A 492 67.95 38.80 6.97
N ILE A 493 68.04 39.54 5.86
CA ILE A 493 67.91 41.00 5.81
C ILE A 493 66.46 41.44 6.09
N ASP A 494 65.47 40.85 5.41
CA ASP A 494 64.03 41.16 5.60
C ASP A 494 63.55 40.81 7.03
N LYS A 495 64.15 39.81 7.68
CA LYS A 495 63.87 39.46 9.09
C LYS A 495 64.69 40.27 10.10
N GLY A 496 65.44 41.29 9.68
CA GLY A 496 66.23 42.16 10.57
C GLY A 496 67.41 41.48 11.26
N LYS A 497 67.85 40.30 10.80
CA LYS A 497 68.89 39.48 11.47
C LYS A 497 70.31 39.68 10.91
N THR A 498 70.63 40.85 10.36
CA THR A 498 72.01 41.15 9.93
C THR A 498 72.54 42.42 10.61
N LYS A 499 73.46 42.25 11.56
CA LYS A 499 74.33 43.33 12.08
C LYS A 499 75.21 43.81 10.91
N LYS A 500 74.93 45.01 10.38
CA LYS A 500 75.78 45.67 9.39
C LYS A 500 77.17 45.90 10.02
N LYS A 501 78.22 45.25 9.50
CA LYS A 501 79.60 45.69 9.76
C LYS A 501 79.92 46.84 8.79
N PRO A 502 80.22 48.06 9.26
CA PRO A 502 80.62 49.16 8.38
C PRO A 502 81.97 48.82 7.73
N ILE A 503 82.07 49.05 6.42
CA ILE A 503 83.34 48.97 5.68
C ILE A 503 84.11 50.27 5.97
N THR A 504 85.19 50.16 6.74
CA THR A 504 86.11 51.25 7.06
C THR A 504 86.95 51.61 5.83
N VAL A 505 86.96 52.89 5.44
CA VAL A 505 87.56 53.43 4.22
C VAL A 505 89.10 53.37 4.22
N ASN A 506 89.75 53.08 5.35
CA ASN A 506 91.21 53.08 5.52
C ASN A 506 91.98 51.96 4.78
N LYS A 507 91.30 50.96 4.16
CA LYS A 507 91.97 49.90 3.39
C LYS A 507 92.21 50.23 1.91
N ARG A 508 91.68 51.35 1.40
CA ARG A 508 91.86 51.74 -0.01
C ARG A 508 93.21 52.42 -0.25
N ASP A 509 93.66 53.23 0.70
CA ASP A 509 94.89 54.02 0.55
C ASP A 509 96.15 53.14 0.66
N GLU A 510 96.13 52.11 1.51
CA GLU A 510 97.21 51.11 1.58
C GLU A 510 97.36 50.31 0.28
N ILE A 511 96.27 50.01 -0.42
CA ILE A 511 96.32 49.29 -1.70
C ILE A 511 96.85 50.20 -2.82
N ILE A 512 96.57 51.51 -2.78
CA ILE A 512 97.05 52.48 -3.76
C ILE A 512 98.55 52.75 -3.57
N GLN A 513 99.01 52.94 -2.33
CA GLN A 513 100.45 53.13 -2.06
C GLN A 513 101.28 51.91 -2.49
N THR A 514 100.80 50.70 -2.20
CA THR A 514 101.52 49.48 -2.56
C THR A 514 101.72 49.37 -4.08
N LYS A 515 100.70 49.72 -4.88
CA LYS A 515 100.79 49.71 -6.35
C LYS A 515 101.67 50.82 -6.92
N MET A 516 101.72 52.00 -6.29
CA MET A 516 102.62 53.08 -6.71
C MET A 516 104.10 52.72 -6.50
N ILE A 517 104.44 52.12 -5.34
CA ILE A 517 105.81 51.68 -5.04
C ILE A 517 106.27 50.59 -6.03
N GLU A 518 105.36 49.69 -6.42
CA GLU A 518 105.65 48.61 -7.38
C GLU A 518 105.92 49.15 -8.79
N GLN A 519 105.19 50.19 -9.25
CA GLN A 519 105.45 50.85 -10.53
C GLN A 519 106.75 51.66 -10.54
N GLN A 520 107.12 52.27 -9.41
CA GLN A 520 108.35 53.07 -9.30
C GLN A 520 109.61 52.20 -9.42
N LYS A 521 109.60 50.99 -8.83
CA LYS A 521 110.69 50.01 -8.99
C LYS A 521 110.86 49.48 -10.41
N ILE A 522 109.78 49.40 -11.20
CA ILE A 522 109.83 48.98 -12.61
C ILE A 522 110.47 50.06 -13.48
N LEU A 523 110.24 51.35 -13.17
CA LEU A 523 110.82 52.49 -13.89
C LEU A 523 112.32 52.68 -13.62
N GLU A 524 112.78 52.48 -12.38
CA GLU A 524 114.21 52.55 -12.03
C GLU A 524 115.02 51.39 -12.64
N GLY A 525 114.41 50.21 -12.79
CA GLY A 525 115.02 49.06 -13.46
C GLY A 525 115.24 49.21 -14.97
N ILE A 526 114.55 50.16 -15.62
CA ILE A 526 114.64 50.40 -17.07
C ILE A 526 115.70 51.48 -17.40
N GLN A 527 116.00 52.41 -16.50
CA GLN A 527 117.03 53.45 -16.74
C GLN A 527 118.48 52.95 -16.65
N HIS A 528 118.74 51.82 -15.96
CA HIS A 528 120.11 51.29 -15.81
C HIS A 528 120.60 50.41 -16.99
N LYS A 529 119.74 50.07 -17.96
CA LYS A 529 120.11 49.22 -19.13
C LYS A 529 120.32 49.99 -20.45
N GLY A 530 120.25 51.32 -20.45
CA GLY A 530 120.33 52.17 -21.66
C GLY A 530 121.63 52.96 -21.88
N LYS A 531 122.65 52.79 -21.04
CA LYS A 531 123.93 53.53 -21.09
C LYS A 531 125.01 52.52 -20.68
N ILE A 532 125.67 51.79 -21.57
CA ILE A 532 126.78 52.25 -22.42
C ILE A 532 126.98 51.15 -23.49
N MET A 533 126.65 51.45 -24.74
CA MET A 533 127.42 51.00 -25.91
C MET A 533 128.25 52.20 -26.34
N GLY A 534 129.58 52.04 -26.43
CA GLY A 534 130.46 53.06 -26.98
C GLY A 534 131.92 52.88 -26.53
N GLY A 535 132.75 52.33 -27.40
CA GLY A 535 134.21 52.34 -27.23
C GLY A 535 134.88 51.23 -28.01
N LYS A 536 135.67 51.61 -29.00
CA LYS A 536 136.53 50.80 -29.88
C LYS A 536 137.48 49.87 -29.15
#